data_AF-A0A9P5H6L5-F1
#
_entry.id   AF-A0A9P5H6L5-F1
#
_cell.length_a   1.000
_cell.length_b   1.000
_cell.length_c   1.000
_cell.angle_alpha   90.00
_cell.angle_beta   90.00
_cell.angle_gamma   90.00
#
_symmetry.space_group_name_H-M   'P 1'
#
loop_
_entity.id
_entity.type
_entity.pdbx_description
1 polymer ?
#
loop_
_entity_poly.entity_id
_entity_poly.type
_entity_poly.pdbx_seq_one_letter_code
_entity_poly.pdbx_strand_id
1 'polypeptide(L)'
;MTPKLADFGLAQDGSQPGPFINPIQPDRYHAPEVLLGTGWSYSADIWNYAILVWDLLTGRTLFLDPEREGQPYSAARHLGEMIRILGPVPKALLEKEMEMRYWRWMPEVWNAEGKHCDNVIDYYGGPFFSDDAEAAQSCDEHDFGFDLIFCRIMAIMNATKKYLLTNSATDEHSGFCKTMSWMDPSISQIAPHLFVGNVKSSLKRQVLRENNITAVVSLLDGGYNKWSHPEYRAIIPEECHLYVPCLDSSTMDILALLEEICDFIEIQLHSNVLPRSLASTPTEEWDHESSLHHGVETPREANVLIHCQLGVSRSATVAIAYLMRKRHEGLDSVYPDVRQRRKVKPRDNFIDQLRVWEAVHYQVWEDAAKTTPKEQYRGYLSRRAARLKAKGLTGNEPIGALKY
;
A
#
# COMPACT_ATOMS: atom_id res chain seq x y z
N MET A 1 -15.50 -23.89 25.39
CA MET A 1 -14.71 -22.86 26.11
C MET A 1 -14.38 -21.78 25.08
N THR A 2 -14.91 -20.57 25.20
CA THR A 2 -14.60 -19.48 24.28
C THR A 2 -13.27 -18.85 24.70
N PRO A 3 -12.24 -18.79 23.83
CA PRO A 3 -11.00 -18.11 24.17
C PRO A 3 -11.29 -16.63 24.44
N LYS A 4 -10.76 -16.12 25.56
CA LYS A 4 -10.86 -14.73 25.97
C LYS A 4 -9.45 -14.13 25.92
N LEU A 5 -9.29 -13.05 25.17
CA LEU A 5 -8.10 -12.20 25.27
C LEU A 5 -8.11 -11.57 26.67
N ALA A 6 -7.04 -11.80 27.43
CA ALA A 6 -6.97 -11.41 28.85
C ALA A 6 -5.92 -10.33 29.13
N ASP A 7 -5.00 -10.08 28.19
CA ASP A 7 -3.91 -9.14 28.37
C ASP A 7 -3.64 -8.41 27.04
N PHE A 8 -3.52 -7.09 27.12
CA PHE A 8 -3.13 -6.24 26.00
C PHE A 8 -1.65 -5.85 26.06
N GLY A 9 -0.91 -6.23 27.11
CA GLY A 9 0.54 -6.15 27.20
C GLY A 9 1.11 -4.81 26.71
N LEU A 10 1.98 -4.89 25.70
CA LEU A 10 2.63 -3.77 25.02
C LEU A 10 1.84 -3.22 23.82
N ALA A 11 0.51 -3.43 23.77
CA ALA A 11 -0.32 -2.92 22.69
C ALA A 11 -0.25 -1.39 22.62
N GLN A 12 -0.08 -0.89 21.40
CA GLN A 12 0.04 0.53 21.13
C GLN A 12 -1.07 0.99 20.19
N ASP A 13 -1.59 2.19 20.43
CA ASP A 13 -2.58 2.79 19.54
C ASP A 13 -1.90 3.33 18.29
N GLY A 14 -2.08 2.62 17.17
CA GLY A 14 -1.52 2.99 15.86
C GLY A 14 -2.02 4.33 15.28
N SER A 15 -2.97 5.01 15.94
CA SER A 15 -3.44 6.35 15.57
C SER A 15 -2.62 7.50 16.20
N GLN A 16 -1.73 7.19 17.15
CA GLN A 16 -0.87 8.17 17.82
C GLN A 16 0.14 8.79 16.83
N PRO A 17 0.40 10.11 16.90
CA PRO A 17 1.39 10.77 16.07
C PRO A 17 2.81 10.55 16.61
N GLY A 18 3.75 10.14 15.75
CA GLY A 18 5.17 10.01 16.07
C GLY A 18 5.77 8.74 15.48
N PRO A 19 7.11 8.62 15.43
CA PRO A 19 7.73 7.35 15.07
C PRO A 19 7.49 6.35 16.21
N PHE A 20 6.82 5.25 15.90
CA PHE A 20 6.65 4.15 16.82
C PHE A 20 7.97 3.38 16.94
N ILE A 21 8.75 3.62 17.99
CA ILE A 21 10.13 3.12 18.12
C ILE A 21 10.41 2.39 19.44
N ASN A 22 9.40 2.32 20.32
CA ASN A 22 9.54 1.64 21.60
C ASN A 22 9.57 0.11 21.42
N PRO A 23 10.15 -0.66 22.36
CA PRO A 23 10.04 -2.11 22.39
C PRO A 23 8.58 -2.54 22.56
N ILE A 24 8.08 -3.41 21.68
CA ILE A 24 6.67 -3.86 21.67
C ILE A 24 6.48 -5.38 21.57
N GLN A 25 7.56 -6.14 21.33
CA GLN A 25 7.47 -7.55 20.98
C GLN A 25 8.18 -8.42 22.02
N PRO A 26 7.73 -9.66 22.23
CA PRO A 26 8.53 -10.67 22.92
C PRO A 26 9.81 -11.01 22.16
N ASP A 27 10.86 -11.40 22.88
CA ASP A 27 12.21 -11.71 22.38
C ASP A 27 12.27 -12.44 21.03
N ARG A 28 11.63 -13.60 20.92
CA ARG A 28 11.67 -14.47 19.74
C ARG A 28 10.86 -13.94 18.56
N TYR A 29 10.05 -12.94 18.83
CA TYR A 29 9.07 -12.37 17.90
C TYR A 29 9.53 -11.00 17.40
N HIS A 30 10.66 -10.46 17.87
CA HIS A 30 11.16 -9.19 17.39
C HIS A 30 11.26 -9.15 15.86
N ALA A 31 10.68 -8.12 15.26
CA ALA A 31 10.79 -7.78 13.86
C ALA A 31 12.10 -7.00 13.63
N PRO A 32 12.68 -7.06 12.43
CA PRO A 32 13.94 -6.36 12.12
C PRO A 32 13.81 -4.85 12.31
N GLU A 33 12.67 -4.23 11.95
CA GLU A 33 12.44 -2.80 12.17
C GLU A 33 12.37 -2.41 13.66
N VAL A 34 12.00 -3.36 14.53
CA VAL A 34 11.93 -3.16 15.98
C VAL A 34 13.33 -3.28 16.58
N LEU A 35 14.12 -4.28 16.17
CA LEU A 35 15.52 -4.43 16.63
C LEU A 35 16.41 -3.27 16.18
N LEU A 36 16.19 -2.77 14.97
CA LEU A 36 16.96 -1.67 14.38
C LEU A 36 16.40 -0.29 14.76
N GLY A 37 15.24 -0.22 15.40
CA GLY A 37 14.61 1.05 15.82
C GLY A 37 14.26 1.98 14.67
N THR A 38 13.98 1.44 13.49
CA THR A 38 13.69 2.20 12.26
C THR A 38 12.24 2.68 12.18
N GLY A 39 11.51 2.65 13.29
CA GLY A 39 10.07 2.85 13.32
C GLY A 39 9.31 1.61 12.84
N TRP A 40 8.32 1.18 13.64
CA TRP A 40 7.44 0.06 13.33
C TRP A 40 6.00 0.53 13.06
N SER A 41 5.21 -0.37 12.49
CA SER A 41 3.79 -0.18 12.22
C SER A 41 3.08 -1.53 12.30
N TYR A 42 1.90 -1.65 11.72
CA TYR A 42 1.20 -2.94 11.55
C TYR A 42 2.07 -4.05 10.89
N SER A 43 3.17 -3.70 10.21
CA SER A 43 4.16 -4.67 9.71
C SER A 43 4.74 -5.57 10.82
N ALA A 44 4.92 -5.03 12.03
CA ALA A 44 5.43 -5.75 13.18
C ALA A 44 4.45 -6.86 13.63
N ASP A 45 3.15 -6.59 13.62
CA ASP A 45 2.11 -7.59 13.94
C ASP A 45 2.10 -8.73 12.91
N ILE A 46 2.28 -8.39 11.64
CA ILE A 46 2.33 -9.36 10.54
C ILE A 46 3.58 -10.25 10.69
N TRP A 47 4.72 -9.68 11.08
CA TRP A 47 5.91 -10.45 11.43
C TRP A 47 5.60 -11.43 12.55
N ASN A 48 5.02 -10.97 13.66
CA ASN A 48 4.68 -11.85 14.79
C ASN A 48 3.76 -12.99 14.40
N TYR A 49 2.74 -12.69 13.60
CA TYR A 49 1.81 -13.69 13.10
C TYR A 49 2.53 -14.76 12.27
N ALA A 50 3.48 -14.37 11.42
CA ALA A 50 4.23 -15.33 10.62
C ALA A 50 5.14 -16.23 11.46
N ILE A 51 5.82 -15.69 12.48
CA ILE A 51 6.61 -16.49 13.43
C ILE A 51 5.70 -17.45 14.20
N LEU A 52 4.54 -16.96 14.68
CA LEU A 52 3.57 -17.79 15.40
C LEU A 52 3.09 -18.96 14.52
N VAL A 53 2.75 -18.68 13.26
CA VAL A 53 2.34 -19.71 12.30
C VAL A 53 3.46 -20.73 12.08
N TRP A 54 4.71 -20.29 11.97
CA TRP A 54 5.85 -21.20 11.88
C TRP A 54 5.96 -22.11 13.10
N ASP A 55 5.90 -21.55 14.30
CA ASP A 55 6.03 -22.27 15.56
C ASP A 55 4.94 -23.34 15.70
N LEU A 56 3.70 -22.97 15.37
CA LEU A 56 2.55 -23.88 15.40
C LEU A 56 2.66 -25.02 14.37
N LEU A 57 3.21 -24.74 13.19
CA LEU A 57 3.29 -25.72 12.10
C LEU A 57 4.48 -26.67 12.24
N THR A 58 5.60 -26.19 12.75
CA THR A 58 6.85 -26.97 12.82
C THR A 58 7.10 -27.57 14.19
N GLY A 59 6.40 -27.10 15.23
CA GLY A 59 6.67 -27.45 16.62
C GLY A 59 8.04 -26.97 17.11
N ARG A 60 8.69 -26.07 16.38
CA ARG A 60 10.02 -25.50 16.67
C ARG A 60 9.98 -23.99 16.45
N THR A 61 10.81 -23.26 17.18
CA THR A 61 10.89 -21.81 16.98
C THR A 61 11.65 -21.48 15.70
N LEU A 62 11.21 -20.46 14.96
CA LEU A 62 11.91 -20.06 13.72
C LEU A 62 13.31 -19.48 14.03
N PHE A 63 13.38 -18.68 15.08
CA PHE A 63 14.60 -18.07 15.59
C PHE A 63 14.81 -18.51 17.05
N LEU A 64 16.07 -18.59 17.46
CA LEU A 64 16.50 -18.78 18.85
C LEU A 64 15.87 -20.02 19.51
N ASP A 65 16.19 -21.20 18.97
CA ASP A 65 15.74 -22.51 19.46
C ASP A 65 16.10 -22.73 20.94
N PRO A 66 15.11 -22.83 21.86
CA PRO A 66 15.36 -23.05 23.28
C PRO A 66 15.97 -24.42 23.59
N GLU A 67 15.87 -25.43 22.72
CA GLU A 67 16.54 -26.73 22.94
C GLU A 67 18.05 -26.66 22.68
N ARG A 68 18.55 -25.58 22.06
CA ARG A 68 19.96 -25.44 21.69
C ARG A 68 20.82 -24.73 22.73
N GLU A 69 20.29 -23.81 23.54
CA GLU A 69 21.13 -23.01 24.44
C GLU A 69 20.39 -22.51 25.69
N GLY A 70 20.95 -22.81 26.88
CA GLY A 70 20.60 -22.15 28.15
C GLY A 70 21.19 -20.75 28.30
N GLN A 71 21.37 -20.03 27.19
CA GLN A 71 21.95 -18.69 27.15
C GLN A 71 20.86 -17.61 27.11
N PRO A 72 21.12 -16.41 27.68
CA PRO A 72 20.18 -15.30 27.60
C PRO A 72 19.92 -14.85 26.16
N TYR A 73 18.81 -14.14 25.97
CA TYR A 73 18.48 -13.53 24.68
C TYR A 73 19.58 -12.54 24.25
N SER A 74 19.85 -12.49 22.95
CA SER A 74 20.76 -11.50 22.35
C SER A 74 20.18 -11.04 21.03
N ALA A 75 19.91 -9.74 20.91
CA ALA A 75 19.40 -9.15 19.68
C ALA A 75 20.39 -9.29 18.52
N ALA A 76 21.71 -9.19 18.77
CA ALA A 76 22.74 -9.42 17.76
C ALA A 76 22.68 -10.85 17.20
N ARG A 77 22.51 -11.85 18.07
CA ARG A 77 22.33 -13.26 17.66
C ARG A 77 21.04 -13.45 16.87
N HIS A 78 19.94 -12.85 17.34
CA HIS A 78 18.66 -12.88 16.65
C HIS A 78 18.77 -12.32 15.23
N LEU A 79 19.35 -11.13 15.10
CA LEU A 79 19.55 -10.48 13.81
C LEU A 79 20.50 -11.29 12.92
N GLY A 80 21.55 -11.90 13.47
CA GLY A 80 22.43 -12.83 12.76
C GLY A 80 21.69 -14.06 12.20
N GLU A 81 20.79 -14.66 12.98
CA GLU A 81 19.94 -15.75 12.50
C GLU A 81 18.95 -15.29 11.43
N MET A 82 18.36 -14.09 11.58
CA MET A 82 17.53 -13.49 10.54
C MET A 82 18.32 -13.35 9.24
N ILE A 83 19.52 -12.79 9.27
CA ILE A 83 20.37 -12.61 8.08
C ILE A 83 20.73 -13.97 7.46
N ARG A 84 21.05 -14.96 8.30
CA ARG A 84 21.38 -16.31 7.83
C ARG A 84 20.22 -16.98 7.10
N ILE A 85 18.98 -16.78 7.55
CA ILE A 85 17.78 -17.42 7.00
C ILE A 85 17.20 -16.60 5.83
N LEU A 86 17.18 -15.28 5.97
CA LEU A 86 16.48 -14.36 5.08
C LEU A 86 17.39 -13.69 4.07
N GLY A 87 18.71 -13.67 4.29
CA GLY A 87 19.68 -12.92 3.51
C GLY A 87 20.00 -11.54 4.12
N PRO A 88 20.84 -10.73 3.46
CA PRO A 88 21.35 -9.46 4.00
C PRO A 88 20.23 -8.46 4.32
N VAL A 89 20.49 -7.58 5.29
CA VAL A 89 19.57 -6.50 5.67
C VAL A 89 19.46 -5.50 4.51
N PRO A 90 18.25 -5.07 4.12
CA PRO A 90 18.07 -4.10 3.04
C PRO A 90 18.82 -2.78 3.30
N LYS A 91 19.51 -2.22 2.30
CA LYS A 91 20.25 -0.95 2.42
C LYS A 91 19.40 0.20 2.97
N ALA A 92 18.19 0.38 2.45
CA ALA A 92 17.28 1.42 2.94
C ALA A 92 16.89 1.25 4.43
N LEU A 93 16.88 0.02 4.93
CA LEU A 93 16.65 -0.24 6.35
C LEU A 93 17.87 0.13 7.18
N LEU A 94 19.08 -0.09 6.65
CA LEU A 94 20.34 0.35 7.27
C LEU A 94 20.46 1.89 7.26
N GLU A 95 20.17 2.54 6.14
CA GLU A 95 20.13 4.00 6.03
C GLU A 95 19.13 4.59 7.04
N LYS A 96 17.94 4.00 7.13
CA LYS A 96 16.94 4.42 8.11
C LYS A 96 17.37 4.16 9.55
N GLU A 97 18.11 3.08 9.82
CA GLU A 97 18.67 2.81 11.14
C GLU A 97 19.66 3.92 11.52
N MET A 98 20.58 4.26 10.61
CA MET A 98 21.55 5.36 10.78
C MET A 98 20.85 6.69 11.03
N GLU A 99 19.81 7.01 10.25
CA GLU A 99 18.98 8.21 10.44
C GLU A 99 18.23 8.22 11.77
N MET A 100 17.91 7.07 12.35
CA MET A 100 17.08 7.02 13.57
C MET A 100 17.89 6.83 14.86
N ARG A 101 19.21 6.63 14.79
CA ARG A 101 20.08 6.40 15.97
C ARG A 101 20.02 7.47 17.05
N TYR A 102 19.77 8.73 16.66
CA TYR A 102 19.73 9.85 17.59
C TYR A 102 18.38 10.00 18.31
N TRP A 103 17.36 9.22 17.94
CA TRP A 103 16.04 9.29 18.57
C TRP A 103 16.08 8.78 20.01
N ARG A 104 15.50 9.57 20.90
CA ARG A 104 15.41 9.29 22.33
C ARG A 104 13.94 9.14 22.74
N TRP A 105 13.65 8.12 23.54
CA TRP A 105 12.37 7.80 24.13
C TRP A 105 12.16 8.57 25.42
N MET A 106 10.93 8.99 25.67
CA MET A 106 10.49 9.51 26.96
C MET A 106 9.11 8.95 27.29
N PRO A 107 8.90 8.31 28.45
CA PRO A 107 9.89 8.03 29.50
C PRO A 107 10.90 6.93 29.11
N GLU A 108 11.97 6.81 29.90
CA GLU A 108 12.94 5.72 29.79
C GLU A 108 12.27 4.36 30.07
N VAL A 109 12.78 3.31 29.44
CA VAL A 109 12.27 1.94 29.54
C VAL A 109 13.35 1.03 30.11
N TRP A 110 12.95 0.09 30.98
CA TRP A 110 13.83 -0.93 31.53
C TRP A 110 14.06 -2.04 30.51
N ASN A 111 15.33 -2.37 30.25
CA ASN A 111 15.68 -3.55 29.46
C ASN A 111 15.71 -4.82 30.33
N ALA A 112 15.99 -5.98 29.72
CA ALA A 112 15.99 -7.28 30.40
C ALA A 112 17.05 -7.38 31.52
N GLU A 113 18.14 -6.59 31.43
CA GLU A 113 19.19 -6.51 32.44
C GLU A 113 18.88 -5.50 33.57
N GLY A 114 17.73 -4.84 33.54
CA GLY A 114 17.36 -3.82 34.51
C GLY A 114 18.10 -2.48 34.32
N LYS A 115 18.66 -2.23 33.13
CA LYS A 115 19.22 -0.93 32.76
C LYS A 115 18.09 -0.03 32.24
N HIS A 116 18.11 1.23 32.67
CA HIS A 116 17.30 2.28 32.08
C HIS A 116 17.85 2.65 30.70
N CYS A 117 16.99 2.57 29.69
CA CYS A 117 17.32 2.90 28.32
C CYS A 117 16.34 3.93 27.79
N ASP A 118 16.89 4.97 27.15
CA ASP A 118 16.13 6.02 26.49
C ASP A 118 16.25 5.90 24.95
N ASN A 119 16.82 4.82 24.42
CA ASN A 119 16.95 4.61 22.98
C ASN A 119 17.13 3.12 22.65
N VAL A 120 16.96 2.80 21.37
CA VAL A 120 16.96 1.43 20.84
C VAL A 120 18.33 0.75 20.94
N ILE A 121 19.39 1.52 20.74
CA ILE A 121 20.77 1.04 20.74
C ILE A 121 21.14 0.54 22.14
N ASP A 122 20.86 1.35 23.16
CA ASP A 122 21.08 0.99 24.55
C ASP A 122 20.19 -0.17 25.00
N TYR A 123 18.95 -0.24 24.50
CA TYR A 123 17.98 -1.26 24.87
C TYR A 123 18.35 -2.65 24.32
N TYR A 124 18.70 -2.75 23.03
CA TYR A 124 19.04 -4.02 22.37
C TYR A 124 20.54 -4.31 22.25
N GLY A 125 21.41 -3.37 22.65
CA GLY A 125 22.87 -3.52 22.56
C GLY A 125 23.44 -3.33 21.15
N GLY A 126 22.85 -2.43 20.36
CA GLY A 126 23.38 -2.02 19.05
C GLY A 126 24.49 -0.96 19.15
N PRO A 127 24.78 -0.21 18.08
CA PRO A 127 24.36 -0.47 16.70
C PRO A 127 24.98 -1.78 16.20
N PHE A 128 24.25 -2.53 15.36
CA PHE A 128 24.71 -3.83 14.86
C PHE A 128 25.57 -3.73 13.59
N PHE A 129 25.58 -2.57 12.94
CA PHE A 129 26.28 -2.30 11.70
C PHE A 129 27.17 -1.06 11.85
N SER A 130 28.37 -1.12 11.26
CA SER A 130 29.30 0.01 11.21
C SER A 130 28.82 1.08 10.23
N ASP A 131 29.32 2.31 10.39
CA ASP A 131 29.02 3.42 9.48
C ASP A 131 29.52 3.17 8.05
N ASP A 132 30.53 2.29 7.88
CA ASP A 132 31.12 1.90 6.60
C ASP A 132 30.42 0.68 5.94
N ALA A 133 29.12 0.47 6.19
CA ALA A 133 28.37 -0.73 5.75
C ALA A 133 28.18 -0.88 4.22
N GLU A 134 29.02 -0.26 3.39
CA GLU A 134 29.14 -0.53 1.95
C GLU A 134 29.81 -1.88 1.64
N ALA A 135 30.48 -2.52 2.61
CA ALA A 135 31.38 -3.65 2.33
C ALA A 135 30.77 -5.07 2.41
N ALA A 136 29.45 -5.23 2.61
CA ALA A 136 28.81 -6.56 2.62
C ALA A 136 27.71 -6.70 1.57
N GLN A 137 28.14 -7.17 0.39
CA GLN A 137 27.38 -7.84 -0.68
C GLN A 137 26.69 -6.95 -1.72
N SER A 138 27.40 -6.82 -2.84
CA SER A 138 26.88 -6.47 -4.16
C SER A 138 25.78 -7.43 -4.60
N CYS A 139 24.57 -6.92 -4.74
CA CYS A 139 23.53 -7.36 -5.68
C CYS A 139 22.74 -6.10 -6.04
N ASP A 140 22.46 -5.96 -7.33
CA ASP A 140 22.15 -4.70 -8.00
C ASP A 140 20.99 -3.88 -7.42
N GLU A 141 21.15 -2.58 -7.60
CA GLU A 141 20.28 -1.46 -7.22
C GLU A 141 18.84 -1.66 -7.69
N HIS A 142 17.85 -1.49 -6.79
CA HIS A 142 16.54 -0.89 -7.10
C HIS A 142 15.72 -0.63 -5.81
N ASP A 143 15.66 0.64 -5.39
CA ASP A 143 14.64 1.31 -4.53
C ASP A 143 13.79 0.38 -3.61
N PHE A 144 14.30 0.09 -2.40
CA PHE A 144 13.69 -0.87 -1.46
C PHE A 144 13.12 -0.20 -0.20
N GLY A 145 11.89 0.29 -0.26
CA GLY A 145 11.11 0.60 0.95
C GLY A 145 10.69 -0.66 1.74
N PHE A 146 10.09 -0.46 2.91
CA PHE A 146 9.50 -1.42 3.88
C PHE A 146 8.87 -2.73 3.35
N ASP A 147 8.56 -2.82 2.05
CA ASP A 147 8.05 -4.01 1.35
C ASP A 147 8.98 -5.24 1.41
N LEU A 148 10.30 -5.07 1.61
CA LEU A 148 11.26 -6.18 1.48
C LEU A 148 11.30 -7.13 2.71
N ILE A 149 11.09 -6.59 3.93
CA ILE A 149 10.93 -7.40 5.15
C ILE A 149 9.67 -8.26 5.03
N PHE A 150 8.56 -7.65 4.59
CA PHE A 150 7.31 -8.36 4.33
C PHE A 150 7.47 -9.45 3.26
N CYS A 151 8.14 -9.17 2.14
CA CYS A 151 8.37 -10.17 1.08
C CYS A 151 9.19 -11.38 1.57
N ARG A 152 10.16 -11.17 2.47
CA ARG A 152 10.97 -12.26 3.03
C ARG A 152 10.24 -13.05 4.12
N ILE A 153 9.39 -12.41 4.93
CA ILE A 153 8.43 -13.10 5.80
C ILE A 153 7.48 -13.98 4.98
N MET A 154 6.96 -13.44 3.86
CA MET A 154 6.07 -14.20 2.98
C MET A 154 6.81 -15.33 2.27
N ALA A 155 8.11 -15.17 1.99
CA ALA A 155 8.97 -16.26 1.52
C ALA A 155 9.14 -17.34 2.59
N ILE A 156 9.29 -17.00 3.88
CA ILE A 156 9.23 -17.96 4.98
C ILE A 156 7.88 -18.68 4.99
N MET A 157 6.77 -17.94 5.03
CA MET A 157 5.41 -18.52 5.05
C MET A 157 5.18 -19.46 3.84
N ASN A 158 5.72 -19.11 2.68
CA ASN A 158 5.67 -19.97 1.49
C ASN A 158 6.61 -21.18 1.56
N ALA A 159 7.80 -21.04 2.14
CA ALA A 159 8.73 -22.15 2.35
C ALA A 159 8.16 -23.16 3.36
N THR A 160 7.51 -22.71 4.44
CA THR A 160 6.76 -23.55 5.38
C THR A 160 5.64 -24.30 4.67
N LYS A 161 4.91 -23.61 3.80
CA LYS A 161 3.86 -24.19 2.97
C LYS A 161 4.39 -25.19 1.94
N LYS A 162 5.62 -25.00 1.42
CA LYS A 162 6.32 -25.99 0.58
C LYS A 162 6.76 -27.22 1.38
N TYR A 163 7.24 -27.03 2.62
CA TYR A 163 7.60 -28.12 3.53
C TYR A 163 6.40 -29.00 3.92
N LEU A 164 5.23 -28.39 4.15
CA LEU A 164 3.96 -29.10 4.41
C LEU A 164 3.50 -29.96 3.22
N LEU A 165 3.74 -29.49 2.00
CA LEU A 165 3.39 -30.21 0.77
C LEU A 165 4.35 -31.38 0.47
N THR A 166 5.57 -31.37 1.01
CA THR A 166 6.54 -32.46 0.82
C THR A 166 6.46 -33.58 1.88
N ASN A 167 5.83 -33.31 3.04
CA ASN A 167 5.73 -34.28 4.14
C ASN A 167 4.32 -34.86 4.35
N SER A 168 3.36 -34.55 3.48
CA SER A 168 2.05 -35.20 3.44
C SER A 168 1.90 -35.97 2.13
N ALA A 169 2.28 -37.25 2.14
CA ALA A 169 1.75 -38.19 1.17
C ALA A 169 0.24 -38.33 1.45
N THR A 170 -0.55 -38.31 0.38
CA THR A 170 -2.03 -38.33 0.31
C THR A 170 -2.72 -37.02 0.71
N ASP A 171 -2.95 -36.12 -0.24
CA ASP A 171 -4.27 -36.00 -0.91
C ASP A 171 -4.23 -34.93 -2.01
N GLU A 172 -4.94 -35.17 -3.10
CA GLU A 172 -5.00 -34.32 -4.28
C GLU A 172 -5.79 -33.04 -4.01
N HIS A 173 -5.13 -31.90 -3.78
CA HIS A 173 -5.70 -30.59 -4.13
C HIS A 173 -4.61 -29.54 -4.41
N SER A 174 -4.30 -29.39 -5.70
CA SER A 174 -3.57 -28.27 -6.27
C SER A 174 -4.37 -26.96 -6.09
N GLY A 175 -4.17 -26.26 -4.98
CA GLY A 175 -4.88 -24.99 -4.72
C GLY A 175 -4.06 -23.89 -4.05
N PHE A 176 -2.88 -24.19 -3.53
CA PHE A 176 -2.25 -23.30 -2.55
C PHE A 176 -1.24 -22.29 -3.14
N CYS A 177 -0.90 -22.36 -4.43
CA CYS A 177 0.04 -21.41 -5.08
C CYS A 177 -0.55 -20.02 -5.40
N LYS A 178 -1.81 -19.72 -5.02
CA LYS A 178 -2.52 -18.49 -5.42
C LYS A 178 -2.50 -17.30 -4.44
N THR A 179 -1.66 -17.30 -3.39
CA THR A 179 -1.80 -16.32 -2.30
C THR A 179 -0.75 -15.20 -2.20
N MET A 180 0.06 -14.94 -3.23
CA MET A 180 0.99 -13.78 -3.23
C MET A 180 0.81 -12.76 -4.38
N SER A 181 -0.12 -12.97 -5.32
CA SER A 181 -0.31 -12.05 -6.45
C SER A 181 -0.97 -10.69 -6.09
N TRP A 182 -1.19 -10.40 -4.81
CA TRP A 182 -1.90 -9.19 -4.37
C TRP A 182 -0.97 -7.98 -4.21
N MET A 183 0.34 -8.20 -4.16
CA MET A 183 1.39 -7.17 -4.02
C MET A 183 2.11 -6.82 -5.31
N ASP A 184 2.00 -7.69 -6.31
CA ASP A 184 2.45 -7.38 -7.67
C ASP A 184 1.63 -6.24 -8.26
N PRO A 185 2.17 -5.47 -9.22
CA PRO A 185 1.38 -4.58 -10.05
C PRO A 185 0.14 -5.33 -10.55
N SER A 186 -1.02 -4.82 -10.15
CA SER A 186 -2.30 -5.43 -10.50
C SER A 186 -3.14 -4.36 -11.12
N ILE A 187 -3.41 -4.50 -12.41
CA ILE A 187 -4.24 -3.62 -13.22
C ILE A 187 -5.22 -4.48 -14.01
N SER A 188 -6.43 -4.00 -14.23
CA SER A 188 -7.45 -4.69 -15.02
C SER A 188 -8.27 -3.67 -15.78
N GLN A 189 -8.49 -3.89 -17.07
CA GLN A 189 -9.44 -3.13 -17.85
C GLN A 189 -10.86 -3.53 -17.42
N ILE A 190 -11.64 -2.56 -16.94
CA ILE A 190 -13.00 -2.78 -16.44
C ILE A 190 -14.07 -2.30 -17.43
N ALA A 191 -13.69 -1.42 -18.37
CA ALA A 191 -14.49 -0.95 -19.49
C ALA A 191 -13.54 -0.46 -20.59
N PRO A 192 -14.00 -0.24 -21.83
CA PRO A 192 -13.17 0.37 -22.87
C PRO A 192 -12.45 1.59 -22.33
N HIS A 193 -11.13 1.62 -22.52
CA HIS A 193 -10.23 2.70 -22.08
C HIS A 193 -10.15 3.00 -20.56
N LEU A 194 -10.84 2.22 -19.71
CA LEU A 194 -10.88 2.46 -18.26
C LEU A 194 -10.30 1.29 -17.47
N PHE A 195 -9.28 1.58 -16.67
CA PHE A 195 -8.53 0.60 -15.91
C PHE A 195 -8.64 0.86 -14.41
N VAL A 196 -8.65 -0.22 -13.63
CA VAL A 196 -8.54 -0.16 -12.16
C VAL A 196 -7.30 -0.93 -11.72
N GLY A 197 -6.49 -0.32 -10.86
CA GLY A 197 -5.28 -0.94 -10.35
C GLY A 197 -4.89 -0.58 -8.92
N ASN A 198 -3.76 -1.13 -8.48
CA ASN A 198 -3.12 -0.85 -7.20
C ASN A 198 -2.00 0.20 -7.34
N VAL A 199 -1.47 0.69 -6.21
CA VAL A 199 -0.43 1.74 -6.22
C VAL A 199 0.85 1.29 -6.94
N LYS A 200 1.17 -0.01 -6.93
CA LYS A 200 2.33 -0.54 -7.66
C LYS A 200 2.13 -0.47 -9.17
N SER A 201 0.91 -0.67 -9.67
CA SER A 201 0.62 -0.55 -11.10
C SER A 201 0.75 0.88 -11.64
N SER A 202 0.45 1.89 -10.82
CA SER A 202 0.65 3.29 -11.21
C SER A 202 2.11 3.76 -11.11
N LEU A 203 2.95 3.00 -10.41
CA LEU A 203 4.39 3.26 -10.28
C LEU A 203 5.24 2.59 -11.37
N LYS A 204 4.79 1.47 -11.94
CA LYS A 204 5.63 0.75 -12.90
C LYS A 204 5.46 1.30 -14.31
N ARG A 205 6.51 1.99 -14.80
CA ARG A 205 6.56 2.55 -16.16
C ARG A 205 6.17 1.54 -17.24
N GLN A 206 6.66 0.31 -17.13
CA GLN A 206 6.35 -0.77 -18.08
C GLN A 206 4.84 -1.06 -18.11
N VAL A 207 4.20 -1.17 -16.95
CA VAL A 207 2.75 -1.44 -16.84
C VAL A 207 1.95 -0.30 -17.47
N LEU A 208 2.32 0.96 -17.21
CA LEU A 208 1.66 2.12 -17.80
C LEU A 208 1.79 2.12 -19.34
N ARG A 209 3.01 1.84 -19.86
CA ARG A 209 3.29 1.79 -21.30
C ARG A 209 2.55 0.65 -22.00
N GLU A 210 2.59 -0.56 -21.45
CA GLU A 210 1.93 -1.74 -22.03
C GLU A 210 0.41 -1.59 -22.10
N ASN A 211 -0.18 -0.84 -21.17
CA ASN A 211 -1.63 -0.56 -21.16
C ASN A 211 -1.97 0.79 -21.79
N ASN A 212 -1.02 1.47 -22.43
CA ASN A 212 -1.18 2.81 -23.04
C ASN A 212 -1.87 3.82 -22.11
N ILE A 213 -1.54 3.80 -20.81
CA ILE A 213 -2.14 4.71 -19.83
C ILE A 213 -1.65 6.14 -20.12
N THR A 214 -2.58 7.04 -20.39
CA THR A 214 -2.32 8.46 -20.68
C THR A 214 -2.71 9.37 -19.53
N ALA A 215 -3.61 8.94 -18.65
CA ALA A 215 -3.99 9.69 -17.46
C ALA A 215 -4.23 8.79 -16.24
N VAL A 216 -4.07 9.37 -15.04
CA VAL A 216 -4.14 8.65 -13.77
C VAL A 216 -5.03 9.39 -12.78
N VAL A 217 -5.86 8.66 -12.05
CA VAL A 217 -6.61 9.12 -10.87
C VAL A 217 -6.10 8.37 -9.64
N SER A 218 -5.51 9.09 -8.68
CA SER A 218 -4.92 8.52 -7.46
C SER A 218 -5.75 8.82 -6.23
N LEU A 219 -6.28 7.77 -5.58
CA LEU A 219 -7.04 7.87 -4.34
C LEU A 219 -6.22 7.37 -3.15
N LEU A 220 -5.52 8.29 -2.46
CA LEU A 220 -4.53 7.97 -1.43
C LEU A 220 -4.64 8.91 -0.22
N ASP A 221 -4.01 8.55 0.89
CA ASP A 221 -4.10 9.23 2.19
C ASP A 221 -3.03 10.33 2.43
N GLY A 222 -2.36 10.79 1.37
CA GLY A 222 -1.61 12.06 1.32
C GLY A 222 -0.09 11.99 1.39
N GLY A 223 0.50 10.81 1.23
CA GLY A 223 1.96 10.62 1.35
C GLY A 223 2.76 10.47 0.05
N TYR A 224 2.50 11.20 -1.05
CA TYR A 224 3.17 10.88 -2.32
C TYR A 224 3.83 12.04 -3.08
N ASN A 225 5.05 12.37 -2.65
CA ASN A 225 6.04 13.20 -3.37
C ASN A 225 6.68 12.48 -4.58
N LYS A 226 6.34 11.21 -4.82
CA LYS A 226 6.94 10.44 -5.92
C LYS A 226 6.40 10.88 -7.29
N TRP A 227 5.16 11.38 -7.39
CA TRP A 227 4.56 11.72 -8.70
C TRP A 227 4.98 13.12 -9.14
N SER A 228 5.54 13.92 -8.22
CA SER A 228 6.31 15.11 -8.55
C SER A 228 7.70 14.80 -9.11
N HIS A 229 8.17 13.54 -9.06
CA HIS A 229 9.48 13.17 -9.59
C HIS A 229 9.51 13.31 -11.13
N PRO A 230 10.55 13.92 -11.72
CA PRO A 230 10.60 14.24 -13.16
C PRO A 230 10.33 13.03 -14.06
N GLU A 231 10.78 11.87 -13.63
CA GLU A 231 10.60 10.59 -14.33
C GLU A 231 9.16 10.14 -14.51
N TYR A 232 8.30 10.39 -13.51
CA TYR A 232 6.87 10.06 -13.59
C TYR A 232 6.13 11.10 -14.41
N ARG A 233 6.46 12.39 -14.21
CA ARG A 233 5.94 13.49 -15.02
C ARG A 233 6.27 13.37 -16.51
N ALA A 234 7.37 12.69 -16.85
CA ALA A 234 7.72 12.39 -18.24
C ALA A 234 6.79 11.36 -18.91
N ILE A 235 6.04 10.57 -18.12
CA ILE A 235 5.12 9.53 -18.63
C ILE A 235 3.68 10.01 -18.54
N ILE A 236 3.29 10.51 -17.37
CA ILE A 236 1.98 11.09 -17.10
C ILE A 236 2.22 12.54 -16.70
N PRO A 237 1.96 13.50 -17.60
CA PRO A 237 2.03 14.92 -17.26
C PRO A 237 1.13 15.26 -16.07
N GLU A 238 1.46 16.36 -15.39
CA GLU A 238 0.73 16.79 -14.20
C GLU A 238 -0.75 17.09 -14.49
N GLU A 239 -1.05 17.66 -15.66
CA GLU A 239 -2.40 17.89 -16.16
C GLU A 239 -3.20 16.61 -16.46
N CYS A 240 -2.51 15.49 -16.63
CA CYS A 240 -3.09 14.16 -16.83
C CYS A 240 -3.11 13.34 -15.54
N HIS A 241 -2.82 13.94 -14.39
CA HIS A 241 -2.83 13.27 -13.09
C HIS A 241 -3.73 13.98 -12.08
N LEU A 242 -4.83 13.34 -11.71
CA LEU A 242 -5.70 13.81 -10.63
C LEU A 242 -5.37 13.11 -9.33
N TYR A 243 -4.90 13.87 -8.34
CA TYR A 243 -4.71 13.38 -6.98
C TYR A 243 -5.92 13.70 -6.09
N VAL A 244 -6.48 12.68 -5.46
CA VAL A 244 -7.65 12.79 -4.58
C VAL A 244 -7.28 12.26 -3.19
N PRO A 245 -7.09 13.14 -2.19
CA PRO A 245 -6.95 12.73 -0.80
C PRO A 245 -8.17 11.91 -0.37
N CYS A 246 -8.00 10.62 -0.12
CA CYS A 246 -9.10 9.69 0.09
C CYS A 246 -8.72 8.57 1.06
N LEU A 247 -9.33 8.58 2.25
CA LEU A 247 -9.20 7.51 3.24
C LEU A 247 -10.13 6.33 2.89
N ASP A 248 -9.64 5.11 3.08
CA ASP A 248 -10.48 3.92 2.96
C ASP A 248 -11.19 3.62 4.29
N SER A 249 -12.13 4.49 4.68
CA SER A 249 -12.75 4.47 6.00
C SER A 249 -14.28 4.51 5.97
N SER A 250 -14.89 4.24 7.12
CA SER A 250 -16.36 4.31 7.30
C SER A 250 -16.92 5.74 7.38
N THR A 251 -16.05 6.75 7.31
CA THR A 251 -16.39 8.16 7.49
C THR A 251 -15.91 9.03 6.32
N MET A 252 -15.21 8.46 5.34
CA MET A 252 -14.81 9.18 4.12
C MET A 252 -16.05 9.57 3.32
N ASP A 253 -16.12 10.83 2.94
CA ASP A 253 -17.14 11.37 2.04
C ASP A 253 -16.53 11.58 0.66
N ILE A 254 -16.66 10.56 -0.19
CA ILE A 254 -16.18 10.63 -1.57
C ILE A 254 -17.24 11.23 -2.50
N LEU A 255 -18.53 11.21 -2.12
CA LEU A 255 -19.63 11.74 -2.95
C LEU A 255 -19.40 13.18 -3.40
N ALA A 256 -18.93 14.04 -2.50
CA ALA A 256 -18.63 15.45 -2.79
C ALA A 256 -17.60 15.62 -3.93
N LEU A 257 -16.75 14.61 -4.14
CA LEU A 257 -15.64 14.63 -5.08
C LEU A 257 -15.96 13.89 -6.39
N LEU A 258 -17.01 13.05 -6.42
CA LEU A 258 -17.27 12.17 -7.57
C LEU A 258 -17.59 12.93 -8.85
N GLU A 259 -18.24 14.09 -8.77
CA GLU A 259 -18.53 14.93 -9.94
C GLU A 259 -17.22 15.34 -10.65
N GLU A 260 -16.30 15.97 -9.92
CA GLU A 260 -15.01 16.44 -10.43
C GLU A 260 -14.14 15.28 -10.94
N ILE A 261 -14.12 14.16 -10.22
CA ILE A 261 -13.37 12.98 -10.64
C ILE A 261 -13.93 12.39 -11.94
N CYS A 262 -15.26 12.29 -12.05
CA CYS A 262 -15.90 11.78 -13.27
C CYS A 262 -15.67 12.72 -14.46
N ASP A 263 -15.74 14.04 -14.25
CA ASP A 263 -15.48 15.03 -15.29
C ASP A 263 -14.03 14.93 -15.78
N PHE A 264 -13.06 14.78 -14.86
CA PHE A 264 -11.67 14.55 -15.21
C PHE A 264 -11.50 13.28 -16.06
N ILE A 265 -12.07 12.15 -15.65
CA ILE A 265 -12.00 10.89 -16.41
C ILE A 265 -12.58 11.10 -17.82
N GLU A 266 -13.75 11.73 -17.92
CA GLU A 266 -14.42 11.97 -19.20
C GLU A 266 -13.57 12.86 -20.12
N ILE A 267 -12.99 13.95 -19.59
CA ILE A 267 -12.11 14.84 -20.35
C ILE A 267 -10.89 14.08 -20.87
N GLN A 268 -10.22 13.29 -20.04
CA GLN A 268 -9.02 12.55 -20.45
C GLN A 268 -9.32 11.49 -21.51
N LEU A 269 -10.49 10.83 -21.45
CA LEU A 269 -10.91 9.84 -22.45
C LEU A 269 -11.26 10.45 -23.82
N HIS A 270 -11.64 11.74 -23.87
CA HIS A 270 -11.98 12.43 -25.12
C HIS A 270 -10.90 13.42 -25.58
N SER A 271 -9.82 13.57 -24.82
CA SER A 271 -8.71 14.45 -25.16
C SER A 271 -7.86 13.82 -26.26
N ASN A 272 -7.85 14.44 -27.45
CA ASN A 272 -6.91 14.12 -28.53
C ASN A 272 -5.50 14.70 -28.28
N VAL A 273 -5.24 15.27 -27.10
CA VAL A 273 -3.97 15.90 -26.75
C VAL A 273 -3.04 14.85 -26.16
N LEU A 274 -2.14 14.34 -26.99
CA LEU A 274 -1.02 13.52 -26.54
C LEU A 274 0.05 14.41 -25.87
N PRO A 275 0.70 13.95 -24.79
CA PRO A 275 1.91 14.58 -24.30
C PRO A 275 2.97 14.61 -25.41
N ARG A 276 3.49 15.80 -25.75
CA ARG A 276 4.65 15.96 -26.63
C ARG A 276 5.92 15.45 -25.91
N SER A 277 6.17 14.14 -25.96
CA SER A 277 7.52 13.56 -25.83
C SER A 277 7.48 12.04 -26.07
N LEU A 278 7.23 11.65 -27.32
CA LEU A 278 7.43 10.27 -27.79
C LEU A 278 8.25 10.19 -29.08
N ALA A 279 8.67 11.33 -29.63
CA ALA A 279 9.73 11.38 -30.61
C ALA A 279 11.07 11.23 -29.85
N SER A 280 11.55 9.99 -29.79
CA SER A 280 12.97 9.62 -29.76
C SER A 280 13.92 10.63 -29.10
N THR A 281 14.37 10.35 -27.87
CA THR A 281 15.74 10.72 -27.50
C THR A 281 16.69 10.00 -28.47
N PRO A 282 17.55 10.70 -29.23
CA PRO A 282 18.62 10.05 -29.96
C PRO A 282 19.65 9.59 -28.93
N THR A 283 19.63 8.30 -28.60
CA THR A 283 20.85 7.65 -28.15
C THR A 283 21.79 7.62 -29.35
N GLU A 284 22.95 8.24 -29.20
CA GLU A 284 24.05 8.19 -30.16
C GLU A 284 24.47 6.74 -30.40
N GLU A 285 23.95 6.12 -31.47
CA GLU A 285 24.62 5.03 -32.17
C GLU A 285 24.39 5.27 -33.67
N TRP A 286 25.49 5.52 -34.38
CA TRP A 286 25.53 5.65 -35.83
C TRP A 286 25.11 4.34 -36.48
N ASP A 287 24.03 4.37 -37.27
CA ASP A 287 23.90 3.47 -38.41
C ASP A 287 23.31 4.21 -39.62
N HIS A 288 24.10 4.20 -40.69
CA HIS A 288 23.72 4.61 -42.03
C HIS A 288 22.74 3.58 -42.63
N GLU A 289 21.46 3.92 -42.79
CA GLU A 289 20.81 3.81 -44.11
C GLU A 289 19.42 4.45 -44.14
N SER A 290 19.24 5.25 -45.17
CA SER A 290 18.01 5.93 -45.55
C SER A 290 16.97 4.91 -46.02
N SER A 291 15.77 4.92 -45.43
CA SER A 291 14.54 4.55 -46.14
C SER A 291 13.34 5.25 -45.53
N LEU A 292 12.76 6.14 -46.33
CA LEU A 292 11.52 6.88 -46.10
C LEU A 292 10.35 5.91 -45.90
N HIS A 293 9.99 5.62 -44.65
CA HIS A 293 8.66 5.16 -44.29
C HIS A 293 7.90 6.32 -43.65
N HIS A 294 6.99 6.93 -44.41
CA HIS A 294 5.92 7.78 -43.88
C HIS A 294 4.95 6.88 -43.10
N GLY A 295 5.32 6.54 -41.87
CA GLY A 295 4.44 5.86 -40.93
C GLY A 295 3.26 6.77 -40.62
N VAL A 296 2.07 6.38 -41.07
CA VAL A 296 0.81 6.93 -40.57
C VAL A 296 0.78 6.62 -39.07
N GLU A 297 1.04 7.61 -38.22
CA GLU A 297 0.85 7.47 -36.78
C GLU A 297 -0.63 7.21 -36.52
N THR A 298 -0.99 5.95 -36.25
CA THR A 298 -2.32 5.59 -35.75
C THR A 298 -2.55 6.34 -34.44
N PRO A 299 -3.69 7.02 -34.25
CA PRO A 299 -3.99 7.73 -33.01
C PRO A 299 -3.84 6.79 -31.81
N ARG A 300 -2.95 7.11 -30.87
CA ARG A 300 -2.84 6.33 -29.63
C ARG A 300 -4.12 6.54 -28.82
N GLU A 301 -4.80 5.44 -28.51
CA GLU A 301 -6.03 5.44 -27.71
C GLU A 301 -5.74 5.94 -26.29
N ALA A 302 -6.52 6.92 -25.81
CA ALA A 302 -6.37 7.47 -24.48
C ALA A 302 -6.95 6.51 -23.43
N ASN A 303 -6.11 6.03 -22.49
CA ASN A 303 -6.55 5.13 -21.42
C ASN A 303 -6.34 5.77 -20.05
N VAL A 304 -7.35 5.65 -19.18
CA VAL A 304 -7.33 6.20 -17.81
C VAL A 304 -7.16 5.07 -16.79
N LEU A 305 -6.19 5.22 -15.89
CA LEU A 305 -5.99 4.35 -14.72
C LEU A 305 -6.54 4.99 -13.45
N ILE A 306 -7.51 4.35 -12.81
CA ILE A 306 -7.97 4.70 -11.46
C ILE A 306 -7.31 3.75 -10.45
N HIS A 307 -6.56 4.28 -9.49
CA HIS A 307 -5.91 3.45 -8.48
C HIS A 307 -6.07 3.97 -7.05
N CYS A 308 -5.92 3.05 -6.11
CA CYS A 308 -5.72 3.35 -4.69
C CYS A 308 -4.61 2.43 -4.18
N GLN A 309 -4.54 2.15 -2.87
CA GLN A 309 -3.51 1.22 -2.36
C GLN A 309 -3.59 -0.17 -3.00
N LEU A 310 -4.73 -0.86 -2.90
CA LEU A 310 -4.91 -2.25 -3.38
C LEU A 310 -5.71 -2.38 -4.68
N GLY A 311 -6.40 -1.33 -5.12
CA GLY A 311 -7.29 -1.43 -6.28
C GLY A 311 -8.58 -2.20 -6.01
N VAL A 312 -9.09 -2.16 -4.77
CA VAL A 312 -10.24 -3.00 -4.32
C VAL A 312 -11.43 -2.17 -3.85
N SER A 313 -11.21 -1.05 -3.14
CA SER A 313 -12.27 -0.29 -2.46
C SER A 313 -12.44 1.13 -3.04
N ARG A 314 -11.54 2.07 -2.73
CA ARG A 314 -11.61 3.48 -3.19
C ARG A 314 -11.66 3.62 -4.72
N SER A 315 -10.68 3.06 -5.43
CA SER A 315 -10.65 3.13 -6.90
C SER A 315 -11.78 2.38 -7.57
N ALA A 316 -12.20 1.25 -7.00
CA ALA A 316 -13.39 0.54 -7.46
C ALA A 316 -14.66 1.39 -7.30
N THR A 317 -14.78 2.12 -6.19
CA THR A 317 -15.92 3.03 -5.93
C THR A 317 -16.02 4.10 -7.01
N VAL A 318 -14.91 4.78 -7.31
CA VAL A 318 -14.87 5.81 -8.38
C VAL A 318 -15.18 5.21 -9.74
N ALA A 319 -14.58 4.06 -10.07
CA ALA A 319 -14.84 3.36 -11.32
C ALA A 319 -16.32 3.01 -11.51
N ILE A 320 -16.96 2.46 -10.46
CA ILE A 320 -18.39 2.13 -10.47
C ILE A 320 -19.22 3.40 -10.63
N ALA A 321 -18.92 4.46 -9.86
CA ALA A 321 -19.64 5.74 -9.94
C ALA A 321 -19.57 6.37 -11.33
N TYR A 322 -18.39 6.34 -11.97
CA TYR A 322 -18.18 6.83 -13.32
C TYR A 322 -18.98 6.01 -14.33
N LEU A 323 -18.93 4.68 -14.26
CA LEU A 323 -19.67 3.82 -15.17
C LEU A 323 -21.19 3.94 -15.01
N MET A 324 -21.69 4.10 -13.78
CA MET A 324 -23.10 4.42 -13.53
C MET A 324 -23.49 5.71 -14.26
N ARG A 325 -22.70 6.79 -14.09
CA ARG A 325 -22.94 8.08 -14.74
C ARG A 325 -22.87 7.98 -16.27
N LYS A 326 -21.87 7.27 -16.81
CA LYS A 326 -21.62 7.14 -18.25
C LYS A 326 -22.67 6.27 -18.96
N ARG A 327 -23.13 5.18 -18.31
CA ARG A 327 -24.08 4.22 -18.89
C ARG A 327 -25.53 4.53 -18.55
N HIS A 328 -25.78 5.45 -17.61
CA HIS A 328 -27.11 5.70 -17.02
C HIS A 328 -27.73 4.41 -16.43
N GLU A 329 -26.90 3.59 -15.80
CA GLU A 329 -27.31 2.34 -15.16
C GLU A 329 -27.17 2.42 -13.64
N GLY A 330 -28.03 1.68 -12.94
CA GLY A 330 -28.03 1.59 -11.49
C GLY A 330 -26.89 0.76 -10.92
N LEU A 331 -26.65 0.90 -9.61
CA LEU A 331 -25.54 0.22 -8.91
C LEU A 331 -25.63 -1.31 -9.06
N ASP A 332 -26.83 -1.86 -9.00
CA ASP A 332 -27.08 -3.30 -9.06
C ASP A 332 -26.77 -3.91 -10.44
N SER A 333 -26.72 -3.09 -11.51
CA SER A 333 -26.26 -3.50 -12.84
C SER A 333 -24.74 -3.37 -12.97
N VAL A 334 -24.21 -2.20 -12.61
CA VAL A 334 -22.80 -1.85 -12.87
C VAL A 334 -21.83 -2.59 -11.95
N TYR A 335 -22.18 -2.77 -10.68
CA TYR A 335 -21.25 -3.37 -9.72
C TYR A 335 -20.90 -4.85 -10.04
N PRO A 336 -21.86 -5.73 -10.38
CA PRO A 336 -21.56 -7.07 -10.88
C PRO A 336 -20.66 -7.06 -12.12
N ASP A 337 -20.90 -6.17 -13.09
CA ASP A 337 -20.08 -6.07 -14.31
C ASP A 337 -18.61 -5.76 -14.01
N VAL A 338 -18.36 -4.83 -13.08
CA VAL A 338 -16.99 -4.50 -12.64
C VAL A 338 -16.37 -5.68 -11.89
N ARG A 339 -17.15 -6.37 -11.03
CA ARG A 339 -16.68 -7.54 -10.27
C ARG A 339 -16.29 -8.73 -11.14
N GLN A 340 -16.92 -8.89 -12.30
CA GLN A 340 -16.55 -9.93 -13.27
C GLN A 340 -15.16 -9.70 -13.85
N ARG A 341 -14.75 -8.43 -14.01
CA ARG A 341 -13.46 -8.05 -14.64
C ARG A 341 -12.34 -7.89 -13.62
N ARG A 342 -12.66 -7.49 -12.39
CA ARG A 342 -11.69 -7.34 -11.29
C ARG A 342 -12.32 -7.72 -9.95
N LYS A 343 -11.55 -8.43 -9.11
CA LYS A 343 -11.96 -8.75 -7.72
C LYS A 343 -11.98 -7.49 -6.86
N VAL A 344 -13.08 -6.75 -6.93
CA VAL A 344 -13.32 -5.52 -6.15
C VAL A 344 -14.33 -5.76 -5.03
N LYS A 345 -14.20 -4.98 -3.96
CA LYS A 345 -15.11 -4.96 -2.82
C LYS A 345 -15.01 -3.58 -2.13
N PRO A 346 -15.72 -2.56 -2.64
CA PRO A 346 -15.93 -1.32 -1.90
C PRO A 346 -16.43 -1.58 -0.48
N ARG A 347 -15.98 -0.77 0.48
CA ARG A 347 -16.52 -0.79 1.85
C ARG A 347 -18.00 -0.40 1.86
N ASP A 348 -18.70 -0.82 2.90
CA ASP A 348 -20.14 -0.55 3.06
C ASP A 348 -20.49 0.95 3.02
N ASN A 349 -19.63 1.80 3.60
CA ASN A 349 -19.80 3.26 3.52
C ASN A 349 -19.73 3.79 2.08
N PHE A 350 -18.93 3.17 1.22
CA PHE A 350 -18.86 3.52 -0.21
C PHE A 350 -20.02 2.94 -1.01
N ILE A 351 -20.53 1.75 -0.63
CA ILE A 351 -21.76 1.21 -1.20
C ILE A 351 -22.98 2.09 -0.87
N ASP A 352 -23.12 2.56 0.38
CA ASP A 352 -24.17 3.53 0.78
C ASP A 352 -24.06 4.81 -0.07
N GLN A 353 -22.84 5.31 -0.25
CA GLN A 353 -22.59 6.48 -1.10
C GLN A 353 -22.95 6.25 -2.57
N LEU A 354 -22.65 5.10 -3.17
CA LEU A 354 -23.03 4.80 -4.55
C LEU A 354 -24.55 4.73 -4.74
N ARG A 355 -25.30 4.26 -3.75
CA ARG A 355 -26.78 4.31 -3.78
C ARG A 355 -27.30 5.74 -3.74
N VAL A 356 -26.66 6.59 -2.93
CA VAL A 356 -26.99 8.03 -2.90
C VAL A 356 -26.64 8.67 -4.24
N TRP A 357 -25.48 8.33 -4.83
CA TRP A 357 -25.03 8.81 -6.14
C TRP A 357 -26.04 8.53 -7.25
N GLU A 358 -26.61 7.32 -7.25
CA GLU A 358 -27.72 6.94 -8.14
C GLU A 358 -28.97 7.78 -7.87
N ALA A 359 -29.39 7.87 -6.60
CA ALA A 359 -30.63 8.54 -6.21
C ALA A 359 -30.62 10.07 -6.46
N VAL A 360 -29.44 10.69 -6.46
CA VAL A 360 -29.26 12.12 -6.75
C VAL A 360 -28.99 12.39 -8.24
N HIS A 361 -29.08 11.38 -9.09
CA HIS A 361 -28.81 11.44 -10.53
C HIS A 361 -27.44 12.05 -10.84
N TYR A 362 -26.41 11.57 -10.13
CA TYR A 362 -25.01 11.95 -10.36
C TYR A 362 -24.71 13.45 -10.14
N GLN A 363 -25.55 14.14 -9.37
CA GLN A 363 -25.37 15.53 -8.96
C GLN A 363 -25.85 15.69 -7.51
N VAL A 364 -24.93 15.90 -6.57
CA VAL A 364 -25.21 15.92 -5.12
C VAL A 364 -25.67 17.29 -4.61
N TRP A 365 -25.49 18.35 -5.40
CA TRP A 365 -25.86 19.73 -5.05
C TRP A 365 -27.08 20.19 -5.85
N GLU A 366 -27.91 21.05 -5.26
CA GLU A 366 -29.03 21.70 -5.95
C GLU A 366 -28.57 22.94 -6.72
N ASP A 367 -27.50 23.59 -6.25
CA ASP A 367 -26.96 24.83 -6.80
C ASP A 367 -25.51 24.67 -7.29
N ALA A 368 -25.15 25.50 -8.28
CA ALA A 368 -23.81 25.52 -8.86
C ALA A 368 -22.72 25.96 -7.86
N ALA A 369 -23.07 26.68 -6.79
CA ALA A 369 -22.14 27.10 -5.75
C ALA A 369 -21.84 25.97 -4.74
N LYS A 370 -22.45 24.79 -4.90
CA LYS A 370 -22.24 23.60 -4.06
C LYS A 370 -22.53 23.88 -2.58
N THR A 371 -23.59 24.63 -2.30
CA THR A 371 -23.94 25.04 -0.92
C THR A 371 -25.13 24.28 -0.35
N THR A 372 -26.06 23.87 -1.20
CA THR A 372 -27.32 23.23 -0.83
C THR A 372 -27.30 21.77 -1.28
N PRO A 373 -27.06 20.80 -0.37
CA PRO A 373 -27.05 19.40 -0.74
C PRO A 373 -28.47 18.90 -1.03
N LYS A 374 -28.62 18.01 -2.02
CA LYS A 374 -29.90 17.31 -2.29
C LYS A 374 -30.36 16.50 -1.09
N GLU A 375 -31.65 16.22 -1.01
CA GLU A 375 -32.27 15.54 0.14
C GLU A 375 -31.57 14.22 0.52
N GLN A 376 -31.31 13.35 -0.45
CA GLN A 376 -30.70 12.04 -0.23
C GLN A 376 -29.25 12.19 0.26
N TYR A 377 -28.50 13.15 -0.30
CA TYR A 377 -27.13 13.45 0.14
C TYR A 377 -27.11 14.05 1.54
N ARG A 378 -28.04 14.95 1.86
CA ARG A 378 -28.24 15.50 3.21
C ARG A 378 -28.52 14.38 4.23
N GLY A 379 -29.38 13.42 3.86
CA GLY A 379 -29.65 12.24 4.69
C GLY A 379 -28.40 11.40 4.95
N TYR A 380 -27.53 11.23 3.95
CA TYR A 380 -26.23 10.59 4.12
C TYR A 380 -25.31 11.38 5.06
N LEU A 381 -25.20 12.71 4.89
CA LEU A 381 -24.39 13.58 5.75
C LEU A 381 -24.82 13.49 7.22
N SER A 382 -26.12 13.42 7.51
CA SER A 382 -26.62 13.20 8.88
C SER A 382 -26.17 11.86 9.47
N ARG A 383 -26.25 10.77 8.69
CA ARG A 383 -25.76 9.45 9.12
C ARG A 383 -24.24 9.44 9.32
N ARG A 384 -23.51 10.13 8.43
CA ARG A 384 -22.05 10.30 8.53
C ARG A 384 -21.67 11.08 9.80
N ALA A 385 -22.38 12.15 10.12
CA ALA A 385 -22.13 12.94 11.34
C ALA A 385 -22.25 12.10 12.62
N ALA A 386 -23.24 11.19 12.68
CA ALA A 386 -23.35 10.25 13.78
C ALA A 386 -22.14 9.29 13.88
N ARG A 387 -21.65 8.77 12.74
CA ARG A 387 -20.44 7.92 12.70
C ARG A 387 -19.18 8.68 13.11
N LEU A 388 -19.04 9.94 12.70
CA LEU A 388 -17.94 10.81 13.09
C LEU A 388 -17.94 11.06 14.60
N LYS A 389 -19.09 11.46 15.15
CA LYS A 389 -19.26 11.68 16.59
C LYS A 389 -18.93 10.43 17.42
N ALA A 390 -19.39 9.26 16.98
CA ALA A 390 -19.08 7.98 17.65
C ALA A 390 -17.59 7.64 17.65
N LYS A 391 -16.81 8.19 16.71
CA LYS A 391 -15.36 7.99 16.59
C LYS A 391 -14.53 9.15 17.16
N GLY A 392 -15.16 10.18 17.74
CA GLY A 392 -14.46 11.38 18.20
C GLY A 392 -13.84 12.21 17.07
N LEU A 393 -14.37 12.10 15.85
CA LEU A 393 -13.88 12.81 14.67
C LEU A 393 -14.79 14.00 14.33
N THR A 394 -14.18 15.04 13.77
CA THR A 394 -14.82 16.22 13.19
C THR A 394 -15.23 16.01 11.73
N GLY A 395 -14.51 15.15 11.00
CA GLY A 395 -14.72 14.92 9.57
C GLY A 395 -13.95 15.89 8.66
N ASN A 396 -13.20 16.82 9.26
CA ASN A 396 -12.32 17.79 8.60
C ASN A 396 -10.84 17.53 8.92
N GLU A 397 -10.52 16.33 9.41
CA GLU A 397 -9.15 15.94 9.68
C GLU A 397 -8.32 16.05 8.40
N PRO A 398 -7.10 16.59 8.46
CA PRO A 398 -6.25 16.69 7.29
C PRO A 398 -5.97 15.30 6.73
N ILE A 399 -6.34 15.07 5.47
CA ILE A 399 -6.01 13.85 4.74
C ILE A 399 -4.61 14.05 4.15
N GLY A 400 -3.63 13.74 4.99
CA GLY A 400 -2.19 13.78 4.70
C GLY A 400 -1.60 15.16 4.46
N ALA A 401 -1.54 15.94 5.54
CA ALA A 401 -0.54 17.00 5.70
C ALA A 401 0.53 16.56 6.71
N LEU A 402 1.78 16.73 6.30
CA LEU A 402 3.03 16.51 7.02
C LEU A 402 3.02 17.14 8.42
N LYS A 403 3.35 16.36 9.45
CA LYS A 403 4.13 16.89 10.58
C LYS A 403 5.59 16.75 10.16
N TYR A 404 6.22 17.89 9.90
CA TYR A 404 7.66 18.02 9.68
C TYR A 404 8.46 17.44 10.85
#